data_AF-A0A7C3NAJ9-F1
#
_entry.id   AF-A0A7C3NAJ9-F1
#
_cell.length_a   1.000
_cell.length_b   1.000
_cell.length_c   1.000
_cell.angle_alpha   90.00
_cell.angle_beta   90.00
_cell.angle_gamma   90.00
#
_symmetry.space_group_name_H-M   'P 1'
#
loop_
_entity.id
_entity.type
_entity.pdbx_description
1 polymer ?
#
loop_
_entity_poly.entity_id
_entity_poly.type
_entity_poly.pdbx_seq_one_letter_code
_entity_poly.pdbx_strand_id
1 'polypeptide(L)' 'MIKVKETPELKNIYDYQKRLELLKDGFAIKDQSLRGKNVLLFDDLYRSGATLSVVTRALYDQGMVNEVYILALTKTRSKL' A
#
# COMPACT_ATOMS: atom_id res chain seq x y z
N MET A 1 -9.07 -2.89 -6.54
CA MET A 1 -7.82 -2.16 -6.84
C MET A 1 -7.13 -2.86 -8.01
N ILE A 2 -6.45 -2.09 -8.86
CA ILE A 2 -5.67 -2.59 -9.99
C ILE A 2 -4.24 -2.03 -9.93
N LYS A 3 -3.27 -2.81 -10.42
CA LYS A 3 -1.90 -2.34 -10.63
C LYS A 3 -1.82 -1.72 -12.03
N VAL A 4 -1.44 -0.45 -12.11
CA VAL A 4 -1.46 0.32 -13.37
C VAL A 4 -0.08 0.63 -13.93
N LYS A 5 0.97 0.30 -13.16
CA LYS A 5 2.37 0.52 -13.54
C LYS A 5 3.20 -0.70 -13.18
N GLU A 6 4.15 -1.06 -14.03
CA GLU A 6 5.21 -1.98 -13.62
C GLU A 6 6.09 -1.31 -12.56
N THR A 7 6.05 -1.87 -11.35
CA THR A 7 6.89 -1.46 -10.25
C THR A 7 8.04 -2.46 -10.10
N PRO A 8 9.31 -2.03 -10.10
CA PRO A 8 10.44 -2.93 -9.92
C PRO A 8 10.38 -3.62 -8.54
N GLU A 9 11.07 -4.75 -8.40
CA GLU A 9 11.18 -5.41 -7.09
C GLU A 9 11.84 -4.49 -6.06
N LEU A 10 11.12 -4.18 -4.98
CA LEU A 10 11.62 -3.28 -3.93
C LEU A 10 12.54 -3.96 -2.91
N LYS A 11 12.84 -5.25 -3.07
CA LYS A 11 13.54 -6.07 -2.06
C LYS A 11 14.91 -5.48 -1.67
N ASN A 12 15.61 -4.90 -2.64
CA ASN A 12 16.95 -4.30 -2.47
C ASN A 12 16.95 -2.78 -2.32
N ILE A 13 15.78 -2.15 -2.26
CA ILE A 13 15.64 -0.70 -2.08
C ILE A 13 15.26 -0.47 -0.63
N TYR A 14 16.17 0.14 0.13
CA TYR A 14 16.02 0.34 1.58
C TYR A 14 15.46 1.72 1.91
N ASP A 15 15.74 2.70 1.04
CA ASP A 15 15.29 4.07 1.20
C ASP A 15 13.76 4.17 1.02
N TYR A 16 13.09 4.76 2.01
CA TYR A 16 11.64 4.91 2.02
C TYR A 16 11.14 5.84 0.92
N GLN A 17 11.79 6.99 0.71
CA GLN A 17 11.37 7.99 -0.28
C GLN A 17 11.51 7.43 -1.69
N LYS A 18 12.61 6.76 -1.98
CA LYS A 18 12.84 6.08 -3.27
C LYS A 18 11.79 4.99 -3.53
N ARG A 19 11.39 4.24 -2.49
CA ARG A 19 10.27 3.29 -2.61
C ARG A 19 8.96 3.99 -2.92
N LEU A 20 8.67 5.11 -2.24
CA LEU A 20 7.45 5.88 -2.44
C LEU A 20 7.36 6.40 -3.88
N GLU A 21 8.45 6.95 -4.41
CA GLU A 21 8.54 7.44 -5.80
C GLU A 21 8.33 6.32 -6.82
N LEU A 22 8.93 5.15 -6.61
CA LEU A 22 8.78 4.01 -7.52
C LEU A 22 7.35 3.48 -7.55
N LEU A 23 6.69 3.48 -6.39
CA LEU A 23 5.31 3.03 -6.22
C LEU A 23 4.27 4.10 -6.57
N LYS A 24 4.68 5.36 -6.69
CA LYS A 24 3.79 6.47 -7.02
C LYS A 24 3.00 6.16 -8.28
N ASP A 25 1.70 6.39 -8.20
CA ASP A 25 0.72 6.12 -9.25
C ASP A 25 0.72 4.67 -9.75
N GLY A 26 1.25 3.72 -8.96
CA GLY A 26 1.31 2.31 -9.32
C GLY A 26 0.03 1.53 -9.04
N PHE A 27 -0.87 2.10 -8.24
CA PHE A 27 -2.14 1.49 -7.85
C PHE A 27 -3.30 2.45 -8.12
N ALA A 28 -4.41 1.90 -8.60
CA ALA A 28 -5.65 2.65 -8.84
C ALA A 28 -6.90 1.87 -8.39
N ILE A 29 -7.97 2.59 -8.11
CA ILE A 29 -9.28 2.01 -7.80
C ILE A 29 -10.09 1.91 -9.10
N LYS A 30 -10.57 0.69 -9.41
CA LYS A 30 -11.22 0.37 -10.70
C LYS A 30 -12.58 1.05 -10.86
N ASP A 31 -13.33 1.16 -9.77
CA ASP A 31 -14.70 1.66 -9.74
C ASP A 31 -15.04 2.22 -8.34
N GLN A 32 -16.18 2.89 -8.21
CA GLN A 32 -16.61 3.54 -6.96
C GLN A 32 -17.29 2.59 -5.97
N SER A 33 -17.12 1.27 -6.09
CA SER A 33 -17.73 0.29 -5.18
C SER A 33 -17.31 0.44 -3.72
N LEU A 34 -16.17 1.10 -3.46
CA LEU A 34 -15.62 1.30 -2.12
C LEU A 34 -16.08 2.61 -1.44
N ARG A 35 -16.82 3.46 -2.16
CA ARG A 35 -17.23 4.78 -1.68
C ARG A 35 -18.03 4.68 -0.38
N GLY A 36 -17.59 5.41 0.65
CA GLY A 36 -18.21 5.46 1.97
C GLY A 36 -18.06 4.18 2.80
N LYS A 37 -17.32 3.17 2.33
CA LYS A 37 -17.07 1.94 3.10
C LYS A 37 -15.89 2.09 4.03
N ASN A 38 -15.92 1.34 5.13
CA ASN A 38 -14.74 1.07 5.92
C ASN A 38 -13.98 -0.10 5.28
N VAL A 39 -12.66 0.06 5.09
CA VAL A 39 -11.80 -0.93 4.42
C VAL A 39 -10.76 -1.43 5.41
N LEU A 40 -10.64 -2.76 5.54
CA LEU A 40 -9.55 -3.40 6.29
C LEU A 40 -8.50 -3.90 5.29
N LEU A 41 -7.30 -3.36 5.38
CA LEU A 41 -6.12 -3.84 4.68
C LEU A 41 -5.44 -4.91 5.52
N PHE A 42 -5.19 -6.05 4.90
CA PHE A 42 -4.43 -7.15 5.49
C PHE A 42 -3.11 -7.29 4.75
N ASP A 43 -2.00 -7.14 5.46
CA ASP A 43 -0.66 -7.14 4.85
C ASP A 43 0.35 -7.84 5.76
N ASP A 44 1.35 -8.48 5.18
CA ASP A 44 2.51 -8.97 5.92
C ASP A 44 3.59 -7.88 5.89
N LEU A 45 3.42 -6.80 6.68
CA LEU A 45 4.29 -5.62 6.64
C LEU A 45 5.79 -5.96 6.58
N TYR A 46 6.37 -5.94 5.38
CA TYR A 46 7.79 -6.13 5.16
C TYR A 46 8.48 -4.76 5.06
N ARG A 47 9.10 -4.38 6.19
CA ARG A 47 10.11 -3.33 6.35
C ARG A 47 9.63 -1.88 6.39
N SER A 48 9.18 -1.29 5.28
CA SER A 48 9.13 0.18 5.16
C SER A 48 7.73 0.80 5.07
N GLY A 49 6.66 0.01 4.93
CA GLY A 49 5.28 0.54 4.85
C GLY A 49 4.96 1.44 3.62
N ALA A 50 5.88 1.58 2.66
CA ALA A 50 5.71 2.47 1.51
C ALA A 50 4.55 2.01 0.59
N THR A 51 4.44 0.69 0.35
CA THR A 51 3.31 0.10 -0.40
C THR A 51 1.99 0.42 0.26
N LEU A 52 1.90 0.20 1.56
CA LEU A 52 0.70 0.46 2.34
C LEU A 52 0.30 1.94 2.28
N SER A 53 1.29 2.85 2.31
CA SER A 53 1.06 4.30 2.21
C SER A 53 0.43 4.69 0.87
N VAL A 54 0.96 4.18 -0.25
CA VAL A 54 0.43 4.46 -1.59
C VAL A 54 -0.96 3.84 -1.79
N VAL A 55 -1.18 2.61 -1.32
CA VAL A 55 -2.49 1.95 -1.40
C VAL A 55 -3.53 2.70 -0.58
N THR A 56 -3.19 3.09 0.65
CA THR A 56 -4.08 3.87 1.53
C THR A 56 -4.47 5.19 0.87
N ARG A 57 -3.51 5.86 0.22
CA ARG A 57 -3.78 7.09 -0.51
C ARG A 57 -4.73 6.87 -1.69
N ALA A 58 -4.54 5.81 -2.48
CA ALA A 58 -5.48 5.50 -3.57
C ALA A 58 -6.90 5.19 -3.06
N LEU A 59 -7.02 4.54 -1.89
CA LEU A 59 -8.31 4.25 -1.28
C LEU A 59 -9.06 5.51 -0.85
N TYR A 60 -8.38 6.47 -0.22
CA TYR A 60 -9.00 7.75 0.15
C TYR A 60 -9.26 8.63 -1.08
N ASP A 61 -8.23 8.87 -1.90
CA ASP A 61 -8.28 9.86 -2.98
C ASP A 61 -9.18 9.41 -4.14
N GLN A 62 -9.14 8.12 -4.51
CA GLN A 62 -9.89 7.60 -5.66
C GLN A 62 -11.10 6.75 -5.22
N GLY A 63 -10.91 5.94 -4.18
CA GLY A 63 -11.95 5.04 -3.68
C GLY A 63 -12.99 5.73 -2.79
N MET A 64 -12.68 6.93 -2.28
CA MET A 64 -13.56 7.74 -1.42
C MET A 64 -14.10 6.94 -0.23
N VAL A 65 -13.24 6.10 0.35
CA VAL A 65 -13.55 5.27 1.53
C VAL A 65 -13.77 6.15 2.75
N ASN A 66 -14.54 5.65 3.71
CA ASN A 66 -14.77 6.34 4.97
C ASN A 66 -13.56 6.21 5.90
N GLU A 67 -13.14 4.98 6.17
CA GLU A 67 -12.00 4.69 7.05
C GLU A 67 -11.15 3.54 6.47
N VAL A 68 -9.84 3.61 6.68
CA VAL A 68 -8.88 2.54 6.36
C VAL A 68 -8.27 2.01 7.64
N TYR A 69 -8.54 0.73 7.93
CA TYR A 69 -7.91 -0.03 9.00
C TYR A 69 -6.79 -0.90 8.43
N ILE A 70 -5.76 -1.14 9.22
CA ILE A 70 -4.62 -1.95 8.81
C ILE A 70 -4.42 -3.04 9.85
N LEU A 71 -4.45 -4.30 9.41
CA LEU A 71 -4.03 -5.44 10.19
C LEU A 71 -2.77 -6.02 9.55
N ALA A 72 -1.65 -5.85 10.24
CA ALA A 72 -0.37 -6.33 9.78
C ALA A 72 0.12 -7.53 10.58
N LEU A 73 0.42 -8.63 9.90
CA LEU A 73 1.07 -9.79 10.52
C LEU A 73 2.56 -9.78 10.19
N THR A 74 3.39 -9.42 11.16
CA THR A 74 4.85 -9.38 10.97
C THR A 74 5.55 -10.42 11.83
N LYS A 75 6.56 -11.07 11.25
CA LYS A 75 7.54 -11.86 12.01
C LYS A 75 8.84 -11.07 12.05
N THR A 76 9.18 -10.55 13.22
CA THR A 76 10.47 -9.89 13.44
C THR A 76 11.61 -10.85 13.12
N ARG A 77 12.45 -10.50 12.15
CA ARG A 77 13.72 -11.19 11.93
C ARG A 77 14.74 -10.62 12.91
N SER A 78 15.01 -11.34 13.99
CA SER A 78 16.23 -11.11 14.78
C SER A 78 17.43 -11.46 13.90
N LYS A 79 18.37 -10.52 13.74
CA LYS A 79 19.71 -10.87 13.28
C LYS A 79 20.37 -11.66 14.41
N LEU A 80 20.45 -12.98 14.26
CA LEU A 80 21.49 -13.78 14.91
C LEU A 80 22.73 -13.74 14.03
#